data_AF-A0A2E3HV46-F1
#
_entry.id   AF-A0A2E3HV46-F1
#
_cell.length_a   1.000
_cell.length_b   1.000
_cell.length_c   1.000
_cell.angle_alpha   90.00
_cell.angle_beta   90.00
_cell.angle_gamma   90.00
#
_symmetry.space_group_name_H-M   'P 1'
#
loop_
_entity.id
_entity.type
_entity.pdbx_description
1 polymer ?
#
loop_
_entity_poly.entity_id
_entity_poly.type
_entity_poly.pdbx_seq_one_letter_code
_entity_poly.pdbx_strand_id
1 'polypeptide(L)'
;MVSVVFKSLLDEINQSPIHIYSNQTINIIEKVKFIILIISALTLLVFGKYSPAPSETNSPSISDSKTPVVINEHIHSSLPANWINEYNTIVNNLKKLLPLYQTYYNSIDIYAWNDKVSDPYLGIDGGAYISVKNNDDNQKLFVIEISNNEFLYNHIHRYSVIAHEYFHTYQMTLNNHMNTYDDHPTSFKTKWLIEGAAASFESLYTQQHFNINYFLSGQTEVDSEATKNPSIFENYDSQDKEL
;
A
#
# COMPACT_ATOMS: atom_id res chain seq x y z
N MET A 1 8.98 -11.12 -11.71
CA MET A 1 9.50 -12.38 -11.12
C MET A 1 8.84 -12.70 -9.77
N VAL A 2 8.58 -11.71 -8.90
CA VAL A 2 7.82 -11.90 -7.65
C VAL A 2 6.36 -12.30 -7.88
N SER A 3 5.65 -11.74 -8.88
CA SER A 3 4.27 -12.12 -9.21
C SER A 3 4.11 -13.60 -9.63
N VAL A 4 5.07 -14.16 -10.39
CA VAL A 4 5.04 -15.58 -10.79
C VAL A 4 5.35 -16.50 -9.60
N VAL A 5 6.29 -16.11 -8.73
CA VAL A 5 6.63 -16.87 -7.52
C VAL A 5 5.52 -16.79 -6.47
N PHE A 6 4.88 -15.62 -6.30
CA PHE A 6 3.71 -15.48 -5.43
C PHE A 6 2.51 -16.24 -5.96
N LYS A 7 2.24 -16.19 -7.26
CA LYS A 7 1.16 -16.94 -7.90
C LYS A 7 1.34 -18.44 -7.73
N SER A 8 2.56 -18.98 -7.92
CA SER A 8 2.80 -20.41 -7.68
C SER A 8 2.66 -20.78 -6.20
N LEU A 9 3.07 -19.91 -5.27
CA LEU A 9 2.93 -20.14 -3.83
C LEU A 9 1.46 -20.09 -3.39
N LEU A 10 0.67 -19.15 -3.95
CA LEU A 10 -0.78 -19.04 -3.73
C LEU A 10 -1.56 -20.21 -4.35
N ASP A 11 -1.14 -20.67 -5.54
CA ASP A 11 -1.72 -21.83 -6.21
C ASP A 11 -1.42 -23.14 -5.44
N GLU A 12 -0.22 -23.31 -4.86
CA GLU A 12 0.10 -24.44 -3.97
C GLU A 12 -0.70 -24.44 -2.67
N ILE A 13 -0.97 -23.26 -2.10
CA ILE A 13 -1.83 -23.10 -0.91
C ILE A 13 -3.29 -23.45 -1.23
N ASN A 14 -3.77 -23.10 -2.43
CA ASN A 14 -5.16 -23.36 -2.85
C ASN A 14 -5.40 -24.78 -3.40
N GLN A 15 -4.35 -25.49 -3.83
CA GLN A 15 -4.45 -26.85 -4.37
C GLN A 15 -4.19 -27.96 -3.34
N SER A 16 -3.83 -27.61 -2.10
CA SER A 16 -3.60 -28.59 -1.04
C SER A 16 -4.93 -29.30 -0.67
N PRO A 17 -5.05 -30.63 -0.86
CA PRO A 17 -6.28 -31.35 -0.57
C PRO A 17 -6.58 -31.22 0.93
N ILE A 18 -7.84 -30.95 1.24
CA ILE A 18 -8.40 -30.94 2.60
C ILE A 18 -8.29 -32.37 3.15
N HIS A 19 -7.12 -32.74 3.64
CA HIS A 19 -6.92 -33.90 4.48
C HIS A 19 -6.80 -33.45 5.92
N ILE A 20 -7.91 -33.69 6.62
CA ILE A 20 -8.12 -33.78 8.06
C ILE A 20 -6.80 -33.86 8.85
N TYR A 21 -6.35 -32.70 9.34
CA TYR A 21 -5.54 -32.62 10.55
C TYR A 21 -6.34 -31.85 11.59
N SER A 22 -6.58 -32.54 12.70
CA SER A 22 -7.32 -32.10 13.87
C SER A 22 -6.76 -30.82 14.49
N ASN A 23 -7.68 -29.92 14.87
CA ASN A 23 -7.53 -28.90 15.92
C ASN A 23 -6.18 -28.18 16.01
N GLN A 24 -5.92 -27.29 15.06
CA GLN A 24 -5.34 -25.97 15.35
C GLN A 24 -5.78 -25.01 14.25
N THR A 25 -6.91 -24.35 14.47
CA THR A 25 -7.36 -23.22 13.66
C THR A 25 -6.39 -22.06 13.91
N ILE A 26 -5.26 -22.05 13.19
CA ILE A 26 -4.44 -20.84 13.08
C ILE A 26 -5.37 -19.79 12.47
N ASN A 27 -5.70 -18.79 13.29
CA ASN A 27 -6.61 -17.70 12.94
C ASN A 27 -6.14 -17.09 11.61
N ILE A 28 -7.06 -16.85 10.68
CA ILE A 28 -6.77 -16.25 9.36
C ILE A 28 -5.97 -14.95 9.53
N ILE A 29 -6.22 -14.21 10.60
CA ILE A 29 -5.46 -13.02 11.02
C ILE A 29 -3.96 -13.34 11.23
N GLU A 30 -3.62 -14.47 11.83
CA GLU A 30 -2.23 -14.90 12.03
C GLU A 30 -1.57 -15.32 10.72
N LYS A 31 -2.34 -15.89 9.77
CA LYS A 31 -1.82 -16.19 8.41
C LYS A 31 -1.53 -14.93 7.61
N VAL A 32 -2.41 -13.93 7.68
CA VAL A 32 -2.20 -12.64 6.99
C VAL A 32 -1.04 -11.87 7.61
N LYS A 33 -0.95 -11.83 8.95
CA LYS A 33 0.23 -11.28 9.63
C LYS A 33 1.51 -11.97 9.18
N PHE A 34 1.52 -13.30 9.08
CA PHE A 34 2.70 -14.07 8.67
C PHE A 34 3.12 -13.78 7.21
N ILE A 35 2.15 -13.65 6.30
CA ILE A 35 2.41 -13.29 4.89
C ILE A 35 2.92 -11.85 4.78
N ILE A 36 2.32 -10.90 5.50
CA ILE A 36 2.82 -9.51 5.57
C ILE A 36 4.24 -9.49 6.15
N LEU A 37 4.52 -10.28 7.18
CA LEU A 37 5.84 -10.38 7.78
C LEU A 37 6.88 -10.95 6.80
N ILE A 38 6.48 -11.89 5.93
CA ILE A 38 7.34 -12.43 4.87
C ILE A 38 7.58 -11.39 3.77
N ILE A 39 6.55 -10.67 3.32
CA ILE A 39 6.68 -9.61 2.33
C ILE A 39 7.58 -8.49 2.87
N SER A 40 7.37 -8.04 4.10
CA SER A 40 8.19 -7.04 4.78
C SER A 40 9.60 -7.53 5.13
N ALA A 41 9.79 -8.82 5.41
CA ALA A 41 11.13 -9.38 5.61
C ALA A 41 11.90 -9.47 4.29
N LEU A 42 11.22 -9.73 3.17
CA LEU A 42 11.82 -9.73 1.84
C LEU A 42 12.22 -8.32 1.40
N THR A 43 11.47 -7.27 1.78
CA THR A 43 11.90 -5.88 1.54
C THR A 43 13.12 -5.48 2.36
N LEU A 44 13.28 -6.02 3.58
CA LEU A 44 14.45 -5.79 4.44
C LEU A 44 15.70 -6.59 4.00
N LEU A 45 15.54 -7.80 3.45
CA LEU A 45 16.66 -8.68 3.08
C LEU A 45 17.41 -8.28 1.80
N VAL A 46 16.84 -7.41 0.96
CA VAL A 46 17.52 -6.91 -0.27
C VAL A 46 18.72 -5.99 0.05
N PHE A 47 18.90 -5.55 1.31
CA PHE A 47 19.99 -4.66 1.72
C PHE A 47 21.24 -5.34 2.31
N GLY A 48 21.37 -6.67 2.17
CA GLY A 48 22.53 -7.38 2.71
C GLY A 48 23.87 -7.18 1.99
N LYS A 49 23.93 -6.45 0.86
CA LYS A 49 25.18 -6.27 0.09
C LYS A 49 25.32 -4.91 -0.59
N TYR A 50 25.32 -3.84 0.20
CA TYR A 50 26.05 -2.64 -0.20
C TYR A 50 26.66 -2.00 1.06
N SER A 51 27.98 -2.01 1.16
CA SER A 51 28.69 -1.25 2.19
C SER A 51 28.85 0.19 1.70
N PRO A 52 28.31 1.21 2.39
CA PRO A 52 28.79 2.56 2.25
C PRO A 52 29.93 2.81 3.26
N ALA A 53 30.84 3.69 2.86
CA ALA A 53 31.87 4.27 3.72
C ALA A 53 31.26 4.99 4.94
N PRO A 54 32.02 5.21 6.03
CA PRO A 54 31.47 5.64 7.30
C PRO A 54 31.34 7.16 7.37
N SER A 55 30.17 7.70 7.08
CA SER A 55 29.71 8.95 7.70
C SER A 55 28.25 9.22 7.36
N GLU A 56 27.31 8.53 8.03
CA GLU A 56 26.00 9.04 8.46
C GLU A 56 25.40 8.02 9.45
N THR A 57 26.16 7.61 10.47
CA THR A 57 25.62 6.78 11.58
C THR A 57 24.95 7.65 12.63
N ASN A 58 24.07 8.54 12.19
CA ASN A 58 23.04 9.11 13.04
C ASN A 58 21.68 8.66 12.47
N SER A 59 21.53 7.36 12.20
CA SER A 59 20.20 6.76 12.30
C SER A 59 19.70 7.11 13.69
N PRO A 60 18.53 7.78 13.83
CA PRO A 60 17.86 7.80 15.10
C PRO A 60 17.83 6.35 15.58
N SER A 61 18.27 6.12 16.82
CA SER A 61 17.84 4.92 17.53
C SER A 61 16.36 4.76 17.21
N ILE A 62 15.93 3.59 16.72
CA ILE A 62 14.52 3.24 16.57
C ILE A 62 13.91 3.38 17.97
N SER A 63 13.54 4.62 18.28
CA SER A 63 12.69 4.97 19.37
C SER A 63 11.39 4.38 18.91
N ASP A 64 10.96 3.31 19.59
CA ASP A 64 9.61 2.75 19.46
C ASP A 64 8.60 3.86 19.82
N SER A 65 8.43 4.83 18.93
CA SER A 65 7.43 5.86 19.04
C SER A 65 6.11 5.11 19.08
N LYS A 66 5.44 5.17 20.22
CA LYS A 66 4.08 4.62 20.38
C LYS A 66 3.03 5.69 20.15
N THR A 67 3.46 6.92 19.84
CA THR A 67 2.58 8.03 19.53
C THR A 67 1.92 7.75 18.18
N PRO A 68 0.59 7.61 18.12
CA PRO A 68 -0.10 7.39 16.86
C PRO A 68 0.04 8.60 15.93
N VAL A 69 0.14 8.35 14.63
CA VAL A 69 -0.01 9.40 13.61
C VAL A 69 -1.37 10.07 13.76
N VAL A 70 -1.40 11.40 13.66
CA VAL A 70 -2.65 12.19 13.64
C VAL A 70 -3.29 12.07 12.26
N ILE A 71 -4.53 11.62 12.19
CA ILE A 71 -5.28 11.50 10.93
C ILE A 71 -6.39 12.54 10.91
N ASN A 72 -6.37 13.42 9.90
CA ASN A 72 -7.43 14.38 9.64
C ASN A 72 -8.16 13.97 8.36
N GLU A 73 -9.50 13.90 8.41
CA GLU A 73 -10.29 13.38 7.29
C GLU A 73 -11.12 14.49 6.64
N HIS A 74 -10.99 14.60 5.32
CA HIS A 74 -11.70 15.51 4.44
C HIS A 74 -12.48 14.67 3.42
N ILE A 75 -13.59 14.08 3.88
CA ILE A 75 -14.46 13.23 3.05
C ILE A 75 -15.55 14.09 2.43
N HIS A 76 -15.53 14.24 1.11
CA HIS A 76 -16.45 15.13 0.40
C HIS A 76 -17.87 14.53 0.31
N SER A 77 -18.88 15.40 0.37
CA SER A 77 -20.31 15.02 0.31
C SER A 77 -20.76 14.37 -1.01
N SER A 78 -19.91 14.39 -2.04
CA SER A 78 -20.17 13.68 -3.31
C SER A 78 -20.19 12.15 -3.13
N LEU A 79 -19.56 11.63 -2.08
CA LEU A 79 -19.45 10.21 -1.78
C LEU A 79 -20.75 9.67 -1.15
N PRO A 80 -21.28 8.54 -1.62
CA PRO A 80 -22.47 7.90 -1.06
C PRO A 80 -22.29 7.48 0.41
N ALA A 81 -23.37 7.57 1.22
CA ALA A 81 -23.32 7.21 2.64
C ALA A 81 -22.91 5.75 2.91
N ASN A 82 -23.31 4.81 2.04
CA ASN A 82 -22.88 3.42 2.14
C ASN A 82 -21.38 3.25 1.89
N TRP A 83 -20.80 4.03 0.96
CA TRP A 83 -19.35 4.04 0.75
C TRP A 83 -18.62 4.60 1.97
N ILE A 84 -19.11 5.69 2.57
CA ILE A 84 -18.51 6.28 3.78
C ILE A 84 -18.51 5.28 4.95
N ASN A 85 -19.60 4.51 5.12
CA ASN A 85 -19.66 3.46 6.14
C ASN A 85 -18.64 2.35 5.91
N GLU A 86 -18.45 1.94 4.66
CA GLU A 86 -17.46 0.92 4.30
C GLU A 86 -16.04 1.46 4.47
N TYR A 87 -15.75 2.68 4.01
CA TYR A 87 -14.49 3.38 4.24
C TYR A 87 -14.11 3.40 5.73
N ASN A 88 -15.05 3.78 6.61
CA ASN A 88 -14.82 3.78 8.05
C ASN A 88 -14.50 2.38 8.58
N THR A 89 -15.15 1.34 8.04
CA THR A 89 -14.87 -0.06 8.41
C THR A 89 -13.46 -0.46 7.97
N ILE A 90 -13.08 -0.13 6.74
CA ILE A 90 -11.78 -0.42 6.16
C ILE A 90 -10.67 0.26 6.97
N VAL A 91 -10.74 1.58 7.16
CA VAL A 91 -9.74 2.35 7.92
C VAL A 91 -9.62 1.83 9.36
N ASN A 92 -10.74 1.45 10.00
CA ASN A 92 -10.69 0.86 11.34
C ASN A 92 -10.02 -0.51 11.38
N ASN A 93 -10.21 -1.35 10.37
CA ASN A 93 -9.51 -2.63 10.25
C ASN A 93 -8.01 -2.41 10.02
N LEU A 94 -7.66 -1.50 9.11
CA LEU A 94 -6.28 -1.17 8.76
C LEU A 94 -5.52 -0.56 9.94
N LYS A 95 -6.13 0.36 10.72
CA LYS A 95 -5.55 0.90 11.96
C LYS A 95 -5.18 -0.17 12.98
N LYS A 96 -5.97 -1.25 13.07
CA LYS A 96 -5.71 -2.37 13.98
C LYS A 96 -4.63 -3.31 13.45
N LEU A 97 -4.62 -3.54 12.14
CA LEU A 97 -3.69 -4.46 11.49
C LEU A 97 -2.30 -3.84 11.31
N LEU A 98 -2.26 -2.58 10.88
CA LEU A 98 -1.10 -1.79 10.49
C LEU A 98 -1.14 -0.43 11.24
N PRO A 99 -0.87 -0.43 12.56
CA PRO A 99 -0.87 0.80 13.33
C PRO A 99 0.24 1.74 12.83
N LEU A 100 -0.13 3.00 12.59
CA LEU A 100 0.79 4.05 12.16
C LEU A 100 1.32 4.81 13.37
N TYR A 101 2.64 4.86 13.51
CA TYR A 101 3.31 5.58 14.59
C TYR A 101 4.17 6.72 14.03
N GLN A 102 4.34 7.77 14.84
CA GLN A 102 5.12 8.96 14.48
C GLN A 102 6.62 8.65 14.51
N THR A 103 7.10 7.95 13.49
CA THR A 103 8.53 7.62 13.30
C THR A 103 9.19 8.61 12.35
N TYR A 104 8.55 8.89 11.20
CA TYR A 104 9.10 9.74 10.13
C TYR A 104 8.17 10.87 9.69
N TYR A 105 6.91 10.83 10.12
CA TYR A 105 5.93 11.88 9.90
C TYR A 105 4.92 11.88 11.06
N ASN A 106 4.27 13.02 11.27
CA ASN A 106 3.42 13.25 12.45
C ASN A 106 1.93 13.13 12.13
N SER A 107 1.55 13.49 10.91
CA SER A 107 0.14 13.58 10.51
C SER A 107 -0.10 13.21 9.05
N ILE A 108 -1.34 12.80 8.76
CA ILE A 108 -1.85 12.55 7.42
C ILE A 108 -3.18 13.31 7.28
N ASP A 109 -3.33 14.03 6.18
CA ASP A 109 -4.64 14.54 5.74
C ASP A 109 -5.19 13.64 4.63
N ILE A 110 -6.33 13.00 4.90
CA ILE A 110 -7.02 12.15 3.95
C ILE A 110 -8.07 12.97 3.20
N TYR A 111 -7.94 13.08 1.88
CA TYR A 111 -8.92 13.70 1.00
C TYR A 111 -9.59 12.63 0.16
N ALA A 112 -10.93 12.56 0.20
CA ALA A 112 -11.67 11.63 -0.64
C ALA A 112 -12.88 12.29 -1.29
N TRP A 113 -13.08 12.03 -2.57
CA TRP A 113 -14.27 12.47 -3.32
C TRP A 113 -14.60 11.53 -4.48
N ASN A 114 -15.68 11.85 -5.19
CA ASN A 114 -16.11 11.13 -6.37
C ASN A 114 -15.92 12.07 -7.57
N ASP A 115 -15.27 11.59 -8.64
CA ASP A 115 -14.88 12.38 -9.83
C ASP A 115 -16.05 13.05 -10.59
N LYS A 116 -17.31 12.76 -10.22
CA LYS A 116 -18.49 13.49 -10.74
C LYS A 116 -18.51 14.96 -10.35
N VAL A 117 -17.69 15.36 -9.36
CA VAL A 117 -17.44 16.76 -9.01
C VAL A 117 -15.98 17.08 -9.29
N SER A 118 -15.72 18.25 -9.88
CA SER A 118 -14.35 18.71 -10.17
C SER A 118 -13.65 19.13 -8.88
N ASP A 119 -12.48 18.54 -8.61
CA ASP A 119 -11.48 18.88 -7.57
C ASP A 119 -12.01 19.78 -6.44
N PRO A 120 -12.77 19.22 -5.47
CA PRO A 120 -13.45 20.02 -4.47
C PRO A 120 -12.50 20.68 -3.45
N TYR A 121 -11.21 20.34 -3.48
CA TYR A 121 -10.20 20.81 -2.53
C TYR A 121 -9.13 21.63 -3.25
N LEU A 122 -9.01 22.90 -2.89
CA LEU A 122 -8.06 23.82 -3.51
C LEU A 122 -6.61 23.33 -3.34
N GLY A 123 -5.89 23.18 -4.45
CA GLY A 123 -4.48 22.76 -4.46
C GLY A 123 -4.27 21.27 -4.23
N ILE A 124 -5.33 20.46 -4.34
CA ILE A 124 -5.26 18.99 -4.29
C ILE A 124 -5.76 18.48 -5.64
N ASP A 125 -4.85 17.89 -6.42
CA ASP A 125 -5.18 17.29 -7.71
C ASP A 125 -5.81 15.90 -7.52
N GLY A 126 -6.71 15.53 -8.43
CA GLY A 126 -7.34 14.21 -8.47
C GLY A 126 -6.40 13.05 -8.75
N GLY A 127 -6.83 11.87 -8.33
CA GLY A 127 -6.08 10.61 -8.38
C GLY A 127 -6.10 9.82 -7.07
N ALA A 128 -5.27 8.78 -7.01
CA ALA A 128 -5.00 8.00 -5.81
C ALA A 128 -3.49 8.02 -5.55
N TYR A 129 -3.06 8.62 -4.43
CA TYR A 129 -1.64 8.76 -4.12
C TYR A 129 -1.38 9.16 -2.66
N ILE A 130 -0.14 8.91 -2.21
CA ILE A 130 0.46 9.51 -1.02
C ILE A 130 1.55 10.52 -1.43
N SER A 131 1.54 11.71 -0.85
CA SER A 131 2.58 12.73 -1.12
C SER A 131 2.90 13.59 0.11
N VAL A 132 3.86 14.52 -0.01
CA VAL A 132 4.16 15.52 1.01
C VAL A 132 3.23 16.71 0.88
N LYS A 133 2.70 17.23 2.00
CA LYS A 133 1.86 18.43 1.98
C LYS A 133 2.73 19.68 2.03
N ASN A 134 2.63 20.58 1.05
CA ASN A 134 3.27 21.90 1.07
C ASN A 134 4.78 21.87 1.40
N ASN A 135 5.50 20.82 1.01
CA ASN A 135 6.91 20.57 1.38
C ASN A 135 7.17 20.43 2.89
N ASP A 136 6.17 20.07 3.69
CA ASP A 136 6.35 19.65 5.08
C ASP A 136 6.47 18.12 5.14
N ASP A 137 7.69 17.63 5.36
CA ASP A 137 7.97 16.20 5.45
C ASP A 137 7.22 15.51 6.62
N ASN A 138 6.77 16.28 7.62
CA ASN A 138 6.02 15.77 8.77
C ASN A 138 4.51 15.59 8.50
N GLN A 139 4.02 16.06 7.35
CA GLN A 139 2.61 16.00 7.00
C GLN A 139 2.45 15.34 5.62
N LYS A 140 1.76 14.20 5.59
CA LYS A 140 1.46 13.51 4.33
C LYS A 140 0.06 13.84 3.85
N LEU A 141 -0.09 13.90 2.54
CA LEU A 141 -1.37 13.88 1.84
C LEU A 141 -1.68 12.44 1.49
N PHE A 142 -2.93 12.04 1.72
CA PHE A 142 -3.50 10.79 1.24
C PHE A 142 -4.73 11.17 0.43
N VAL A 143 -4.65 11.02 -0.88
CA VAL A 143 -5.71 11.41 -1.81
C VAL A 143 -6.39 10.19 -2.41
N ILE A 144 -7.72 10.19 -2.42
CA ILE A 144 -8.58 9.15 -3.00
C ILE A 144 -9.71 9.81 -3.81
N GLU A 145 -9.44 10.11 -5.07
CA GLU A 145 -10.50 10.36 -6.04
C GLU A 145 -11.03 9.02 -6.57
N ILE A 146 -12.34 8.82 -6.46
CA ILE A 146 -12.99 7.59 -6.91
C ILE A 146 -13.78 7.87 -8.17
N SER A 147 -13.54 7.09 -9.21
CA SER A 147 -14.31 7.26 -10.43
C SER A 147 -15.79 6.96 -10.22
N ASN A 148 -16.66 7.82 -10.74
CA ASN A 148 -18.10 7.64 -10.67
C ASN A 148 -18.55 6.33 -11.34
N ASN A 149 -17.79 5.86 -12.34
CA ASN A 149 -18.02 4.57 -12.98
C ASN A 149 -17.89 3.40 -11.99
N GLU A 150 -17.04 3.51 -10.97
CA GLU A 150 -16.91 2.46 -9.96
C GLU A 150 -18.15 2.30 -9.09
N PHE A 151 -18.90 3.38 -8.91
CA PHE A 151 -20.21 3.34 -8.26
C PHE A 151 -21.29 2.79 -9.19
N LEU A 152 -21.29 3.21 -10.46
CA LEU A 152 -22.29 2.77 -11.46
C LEU A 152 -22.19 1.28 -11.79
N TYR A 153 -20.97 0.76 -11.86
CA TYR A 153 -20.69 -0.63 -12.25
C TYR A 153 -20.25 -1.50 -11.08
N ASN A 154 -20.33 -0.98 -9.85
CA ASN A 154 -20.02 -1.73 -8.64
C ASN A 154 -18.58 -2.31 -8.63
N HIS A 155 -17.60 -1.60 -9.19
CA HIS A 155 -16.18 -2.02 -9.20
C HIS A 155 -15.59 -2.00 -7.80
N ILE A 156 -14.91 -3.09 -7.40
CA ILE A 156 -14.32 -3.24 -6.06
C ILE A 156 -13.17 -2.26 -5.79
N HIS A 157 -12.58 -1.69 -6.83
CA HIS A 157 -11.47 -0.74 -6.76
C HIS A 157 -11.74 0.41 -5.76
N ARG A 158 -12.97 0.92 -5.71
CA ARG A 158 -13.43 1.96 -4.76
C ARG A 158 -13.17 1.67 -3.29
N TYR A 159 -12.94 0.39 -2.95
CA TYR A 159 -12.57 -0.07 -1.62
C TYR A 159 -11.14 -0.60 -1.56
N SER A 160 -10.64 -1.25 -2.62
CA SER A 160 -9.27 -1.80 -2.62
C SER A 160 -8.22 -0.69 -2.56
N VAL A 161 -8.45 0.42 -3.27
CA VAL A 161 -7.55 1.59 -3.31
C VAL A 161 -7.27 2.16 -1.91
N ILE A 162 -8.25 2.11 -0.99
CA ILE A 162 -8.07 2.54 0.40
C ILE A 162 -7.01 1.68 1.10
N ALA A 163 -7.05 0.36 0.87
CA ALA A 163 -6.08 -0.57 1.44
C ALA A 163 -4.70 -0.42 0.79
N HIS A 164 -4.64 -0.20 -0.52
CA HIS A 164 -3.42 0.07 -1.28
C HIS A 164 -2.68 1.30 -0.74
N GLU A 165 -3.36 2.45 -0.75
CA GLU A 165 -2.75 3.72 -0.34
C GLU A 165 -2.43 3.75 1.16
N TYR A 166 -3.28 3.16 2.02
CA TYR A 166 -2.97 3.04 3.45
C TYR A 166 -1.70 2.19 3.65
N PHE A 167 -1.49 1.14 2.86
CA PHE A 167 -0.28 0.33 2.96
C PHE A 167 0.97 1.14 2.64
N HIS A 168 0.93 2.06 1.67
CA HIS A 168 2.03 3.00 1.43
C HIS A 168 2.35 3.85 2.66
N THR A 169 1.33 4.37 3.36
CA THR A 169 1.56 5.11 4.62
C THR A 169 2.25 4.24 5.68
N TYR A 170 1.89 2.95 5.76
CA TYR A 170 2.55 2.02 6.66
C TYR A 170 4.00 1.73 6.24
N GLN A 171 4.26 1.50 4.96
CA GLN A 171 5.63 1.33 4.42
C GLN A 171 6.51 2.53 4.78
N MET A 172 5.96 3.75 4.66
CA MET A 172 6.62 4.98 5.09
C MET A 172 6.95 4.94 6.58
N THR A 173 6.08 4.47 7.49
CA THR A 173 6.47 4.40 8.93
C THR A 173 7.64 3.47 9.23
N LEU A 174 7.93 2.49 8.35
CA LEU A 174 8.95 1.48 8.56
C LEU A 174 10.34 1.87 8.02
N ASN A 175 10.40 2.75 7.03
CA ASN A 175 11.66 3.06 6.35
C ASN A 175 11.76 4.55 5.97
N ASN A 176 12.79 5.22 6.50
CA ASN A 176 13.09 6.61 6.16
C ASN A 176 13.27 6.84 4.64
N HIS A 177 13.90 5.88 3.95
CA HIS A 177 14.14 5.97 2.51
C HIS A 177 12.86 5.91 1.67
N MET A 178 11.76 5.38 2.22
CA MET A 178 10.43 5.41 1.60
C MET A 178 9.68 6.71 1.91
N ASN A 179 10.18 7.58 2.80
CA ASN A 179 9.61 8.91 3.08
C ASN A 179 10.26 10.04 2.28
N THR A 180 11.37 9.77 1.61
CA THR A 180 12.12 10.78 0.85
C THR A 180 11.63 10.81 -0.60
N TYR A 181 11.54 12.01 -1.18
CA TYR A 181 11.19 12.22 -2.58
C TYR A 181 12.16 11.49 -3.54
N ASP A 182 11.66 11.09 -4.71
CA ASP A 182 12.37 10.17 -5.64
C ASP A 182 13.75 10.65 -6.11
N ASP A 183 13.93 11.96 -6.26
CA ASP A 183 15.21 12.55 -6.66
C ASP A 183 16.27 12.58 -5.54
N HIS A 184 15.88 12.29 -4.29
CA HIS A 184 16.82 12.25 -3.17
C HIS A 184 17.82 11.10 -3.36
N PRO A 185 19.13 11.29 -3.09
CA PRO A 185 20.16 10.27 -3.30
C PRO A 185 19.95 9.01 -2.46
N THR A 186 19.15 9.11 -1.40
CA THR A 186 18.81 7.98 -0.51
C THR A 186 17.38 7.48 -0.71
N SER A 187 16.62 7.96 -1.70
CA SER A 187 15.26 7.47 -1.92
C SER A 187 15.24 5.99 -2.30
N PHE A 188 14.25 5.28 -1.78
CA PHE A 188 13.97 3.92 -2.19
C PHE A 188 13.25 3.92 -3.54
N LYS A 189 14.01 3.82 -4.63
CA LYS A 189 13.49 4.02 -6.00
C LYS A 189 12.80 2.80 -6.62
N THR A 190 12.91 1.63 -6.00
CA THR A 190 12.44 0.36 -6.57
C THR A 190 10.91 0.27 -6.59
N LYS A 191 10.28 0.99 -7.53
CA LYS A 191 8.82 1.14 -7.69
C LYS A 191 8.10 -0.20 -7.68
N TRP A 192 8.61 -1.20 -8.40
CA TRP A 192 7.97 -2.52 -8.43
C TRP A 192 7.88 -3.21 -7.07
N LEU A 193 8.80 -2.92 -6.15
CA LEU A 193 8.73 -3.46 -4.80
C LEU A 193 7.75 -2.68 -3.92
N ILE A 194 7.62 -1.37 -4.13
CA ILE A 194 6.70 -0.49 -3.40
C ILE A 194 5.26 -0.79 -3.84
N GLU A 195 4.98 -0.56 -5.12
CA GLU A 195 3.66 -0.73 -5.74
C GLU A 195 3.23 -2.20 -5.77
N GLY A 196 4.15 -3.11 -6.09
CA GLY A 196 3.82 -4.54 -6.13
C GLY A 196 3.46 -5.10 -4.75
N ALA A 197 4.07 -4.58 -3.68
CA ALA A 197 3.70 -4.97 -2.31
C ALA A 197 2.33 -4.39 -1.91
N ALA A 198 2.04 -3.13 -2.27
CA ALA A 198 0.74 -2.52 -2.04
C ALA A 198 -0.38 -3.22 -2.82
N ALA A 199 -0.17 -3.49 -4.12
CA ALA A 199 -1.05 -4.26 -4.99
C ALA A 199 -1.34 -5.67 -4.45
N SER A 200 -0.31 -6.30 -3.87
CA SER A 200 -0.47 -7.61 -3.22
C SER A 200 -1.29 -7.50 -1.93
N PHE A 201 -1.04 -6.46 -1.13
CA PHE A 201 -1.76 -6.21 0.11
C PHE A 201 -3.24 -5.92 -0.14
N GLU A 202 -3.58 -5.03 -1.09
CA GLU A 202 -4.99 -4.76 -1.43
C GLU A 202 -5.70 -6.03 -1.90
N SER A 203 -5.03 -6.90 -2.67
CA SER A 203 -5.63 -8.14 -3.16
C SER A 203 -5.90 -9.16 -2.06
N LEU A 204 -5.01 -9.25 -1.07
CA LEU A 204 -5.24 -10.05 0.13
C LEU A 204 -6.38 -9.47 0.98
N TYR A 205 -6.42 -8.14 1.12
CA TYR A 205 -7.45 -7.43 1.86
C TYR A 205 -8.84 -7.69 1.23
N THR A 206 -8.96 -7.58 -0.09
CA THR A 206 -10.23 -7.83 -0.79
C THR A 206 -10.67 -9.28 -0.72
N GLN A 207 -9.73 -10.22 -0.79
CA GLN A 207 -10.06 -11.64 -0.63
C GLN A 207 -10.58 -11.92 0.78
N GLN A 208 -9.99 -11.33 1.81
CA GLN A 208 -10.39 -11.54 3.20
C GLN A 208 -11.73 -10.87 3.54
N HIS A 209 -11.93 -9.61 3.13
CA HIS A 209 -13.04 -8.80 3.59
C HIS A 209 -14.23 -8.75 2.63
N PHE A 210 -14.00 -8.97 1.34
CA PHE A 210 -15.03 -8.92 0.30
C PHE A 210 -15.21 -10.26 -0.44
N ASN A 211 -14.38 -11.27 -0.14
CA ASN A 211 -14.35 -12.55 -0.86
C ASN A 211 -14.14 -12.37 -2.38
N ILE A 212 -13.34 -11.37 -2.76
CA ILE A 212 -12.99 -11.05 -4.15
C ILE A 212 -11.49 -11.26 -4.34
N ASN A 213 -11.14 -12.14 -5.28
CA ASN A 213 -9.77 -12.39 -5.67
C ASN A 213 -9.28 -11.30 -6.65
N TYR A 214 -8.80 -10.19 -6.10
CA TYR A 214 -8.37 -9.05 -6.92
C TYR A 214 -7.08 -9.30 -7.69
N PHE A 215 -6.24 -10.27 -7.27
CA PHE A 215 -5.09 -10.71 -8.07
C PHE A 215 -5.52 -11.19 -9.46
N LEU A 216 -6.66 -11.88 -9.55
CA LEU A 216 -7.16 -12.42 -10.81
C LEU A 216 -8.01 -11.45 -11.62
N SER A 217 -8.39 -10.30 -11.06
CA SER A 217 -9.24 -9.31 -11.74
C SER A 217 -8.59 -7.95 -11.99
N GLY A 218 -7.58 -7.56 -11.21
CA GLY A 218 -6.90 -6.27 -11.30
C GLY A 218 -5.38 -6.36 -11.48
N GLN A 219 -4.76 -7.52 -11.24
CA GLN A 219 -3.30 -7.73 -11.31
C GLN A 219 -2.93 -8.79 -12.37
N THR A 220 -3.59 -8.75 -13.52
CA THR A 220 -3.52 -9.79 -14.56
C THR A 220 -2.53 -9.51 -15.68
N GLU A 221 -2.10 -8.27 -15.80
CA GLU A 221 -1.17 -7.83 -16.84
C GLU A 221 0.22 -7.72 -16.23
N VAL A 222 1.23 -8.07 -17.03
CA VAL A 222 2.64 -7.89 -16.69
C VAL A 222 3.34 -7.43 -17.96
N ASP A 223 4.01 -6.28 -17.92
CA ASP A 223 4.78 -5.80 -19.07
C ASP A 223 5.86 -6.84 -19.39
N SER A 224 5.99 -7.17 -20.68
CA SER A 224 6.97 -8.16 -21.14
C SER A 224 8.41 -7.80 -20.73
N GLU A 225 8.71 -6.50 -20.58
CA GLU A 225 10.00 -5.97 -20.13
C GLU A 225 10.22 -6.16 -18.63
N ALA A 226 9.18 -6.33 -17.81
CA ALA A 226 9.33 -6.64 -16.38
C ALA A 226 10.05 -7.98 -16.14
N THR A 227 10.05 -8.87 -17.15
CA THR A 227 10.79 -10.14 -17.11
C THR A 227 12.17 -10.09 -17.75
N LYS A 228 12.44 -9.10 -18.60
CA LYS A 228 13.67 -9.02 -19.41
C LYS A 228 14.64 -7.94 -18.92
N ASN A 229 14.10 -6.80 -18.48
CA ASN A 229 14.86 -5.66 -18.01
C ASN A 229 14.12 -4.96 -16.87
N PRO A 230 14.03 -5.57 -15.67
CA PRO A 230 13.29 -5.02 -14.54
C PRO A 230 13.82 -3.66 -14.05
N SER A 231 15.06 -3.29 -14.40
CA SER A 231 15.66 -2.01 -14.01
C SER A 231 14.91 -0.78 -14.52
N ILE A 232 14.13 -0.91 -15.61
CA ILE A 232 13.33 0.20 -16.13
C ILE A 232 12.13 0.54 -15.22
N PHE A 233 11.79 -0.35 -14.29
CA PHE A 233 10.74 -0.17 -13.28
C PHE A 233 11.33 0.20 -11.90
N GLU A 234 12.58 0.66 -11.86
CA GLU A 234 13.25 1.15 -10.64
C GLU A 234 13.25 2.68 -10.56
N ASN A 235 12.44 3.37 -11.35
CA ASN A 235 12.21 4.81 -11.24
C ASN A 235 10.76 5.15 -11.57
N TYR A 236 10.20 6.16 -10.90
CA TYR A 236 8.87 6.69 -11.16
C TYR A 236 8.77 7.49 -12.47
N ASP A 237 9.89 7.88 -13.08
CA ASP A 237 9.95 8.52 -14.41
C ASP A 237 9.48 7.61 -15.56
N SER A 238 9.35 6.29 -15.35
CA SER A 238 8.82 5.35 -16.34
C SER A 238 7.29 5.33 -16.37
N GLN A 239 6.65 6.50 -16.32
CA GLN A 239 5.21 6.67 -16.05
C GLN A 239 4.29 5.90 -17.01
N ASP A 240 4.74 5.63 -18.24
CA ASP A 240 3.94 4.95 -19.28
C ASP A 240 4.03 3.42 -19.27
N LYS A 241 4.62 2.81 -18.23
CA LYS A 241 4.77 1.35 -18.14
C LYS A 241 4.14 0.84 -16.86
N GLU A 242 2.92 0.31 -16.99
CA GLU A 242 2.30 -0.52 -15.98
C GLU A 242 3.13 -1.80 -15.78
N LEU A 243 3.15 -2.33 -14.56
CA LEU A 243 3.92 -3.52 -14.21
C LEU A 243 3.39 -4.78 -14.87
#